data_AF-A0A270P7B0-F1
#
_entry.id   AF-A0A270P7B0-F1
#
_cell.length_a   1.000
_cell.length_b   1.000
_cell.length_c   1.000
_cell.angle_alpha   90.00
_cell.angle_beta   90.00
_cell.angle_gamma   90.00
#
_symmetry.space_group_name_H-M   'P 1'
#
loop_
_entity.id
_entity.type
_entity.pdbx_description
1 polymer ?
#
loop_
_entity_poly.entity_id
_entity_poly.type
_entity_poly.pdbx_seq_one_letter_code
_entity_poly.pdbx_strand_id
1 'polypeptide(L)' 'MTDIKLKTIKGFEWRGAYAPPRSDIEASELDARELLRNGLVEDYTVKAAESPENKSAPDPENKSAPKPSTKKKAE' A
#
# COMPACT_ATOMS: atom_id res chain seq x y z
N MET A 1 -21.45 -3.38 -11.27
CA MET A 1 -20.92 -2.51 -10.20
C MET A 1 -20.72 -3.39 -9.00
N THR A 2 -19.49 -3.46 -8.48
CA THR A 2 -19.20 -4.21 -7.26
C THR A 2 -19.27 -3.20 -6.12
N ASP A 3 -20.29 -3.31 -5.28
CA ASP A 3 -20.38 -2.52 -4.07
C ASP A 3 -19.48 -3.13 -2.99
N ILE A 4 -18.69 -2.27 -2.36
CA ILE A 4 -17.68 -2.66 -1.38
C ILE A 4 -18.10 -2.08 -0.04
N LYS A 5 -18.03 -2.90 1.00
CA LYS A 5 -18.26 -2.46 2.38
C LYS A 5 -17.01 -1.74 2.90
N LEU A 6 -17.20 -0.50 3.33
CA LEU A 6 -16.17 0.38 3.87
C LEU A 6 -16.56 0.77 5.28
N LYS A 7 -15.57 1.01 6.13
CA LYS A 7 -15.80 1.54 7.47
C LYS A 7 -15.46 3.01 7.49
N THR A 8 -16.36 3.88 7.94
CA THR A 8 -16.06 5.32 8.03
C THR A 8 -15.09 5.60 9.18
N ILE A 9 -14.18 6.55 9.00
CA ILE A 9 -13.33 7.07 10.09
C ILE A 9 -14.01 8.29 10.72
N LYS A 10 -14.61 9.14 9.88
CA LYS A 10 -15.26 10.40 10.25
C LYS A 10 -16.71 10.39 9.81
N GLY A 11 -17.54 11.21 10.46
CA GLY A 11 -18.93 11.40 10.03
C GLY A 11 -19.01 12.38 8.87
N PHE A 12 -19.79 12.05 7.83
CA PHE A 12 -19.99 12.90 6.65
C PHE A 12 -21.35 12.65 6.01
N GLU A 13 -21.77 13.54 5.12
CA GLU A 13 -22.99 13.36 4.34
C GLU A 13 -22.72 12.42 3.15
N TRP A 14 -23.43 11.30 3.09
CA TRP A 14 -23.29 10.27 2.08
C TRP A 14 -24.62 10.02 1.38
N ARG A 15 -24.71 10.36 0.08
CA ARG A 15 -25.92 10.15 -0.75
C ARG A 15 -27.22 10.65 -0.11
N GLY A 16 -27.16 11.82 0.54
CA GLY A 16 -28.33 12.44 1.20
C GLY A 16 -28.68 11.88 2.59
N ALA A 17 -27.85 10.98 3.14
CA ALA A 17 -27.96 10.51 4.51
C ALA A 17 -26.66 10.77 5.28
N TYR A 18 -26.77 11.08 6.56
CA TYR A 18 -25.59 11.25 7.40
C TYR A 18 -24.99 9.88 7.74
N ALA A 19 -23.75 9.64 7.32
CA ALA A 19 -22.96 8.48 7.72
C ALA A 19 -22.23 8.82 9.03
N PRO A 20 -22.50 8.12 10.15
CA PRO A 20 -21.78 8.34 11.40
C PRO A 20 -20.32 7.91 11.26
N PRO A 21 -19.42 8.41 12.13
CA PRO A 21 -18.06 7.87 12.23
C PRO A 21 -18.07 6.42 12.72
N ARG A 22 -17.13 5.60 12.22
CA ARG A 22 -16.98 4.16 12.54
C ARG A 22 -18.21 3.31 12.19
N SER A 23 -18.99 3.73 11.21
CA SER A 23 -20.11 2.98 10.66
C SER A 23 -19.74 2.32 9.34
N ASP A 24 -20.41 1.21 9.03
CA ASP A 24 -20.25 0.51 7.77
C ASP A 24 -21.12 1.16 6.69
N ILE A 25 -20.53 1.48 5.54
CA ILE A 25 -21.22 2.01 4.36
C ILE A 25 -20.89 1.16 3.14
N GLU A 26 -21.80 1.13 2.18
CA GLU A 26 -21.59 0.49 0.89
C GLU A 26 -21.36 1.57 -0.17
N ALA A 27 -20.26 1.44 -0.91
CA ALA A 27 -19.91 2.34 -1.99
C ALA A 27 -19.29 1.58 -3.16
N SER A 28 -19.39 2.15 -4.35
CA SER A 28 -18.71 1.62 -5.53
C SER A 28 -17.20 1.80 -5.41
N GLU A 29 -16.40 1.03 -6.14
CA GLU A 29 -14.93 1.11 -6.07
C GLU A 29 -14.37 2.53 -6.32
N LEU A 30 -14.95 3.27 -7.27
CA LEU A 30 -14.55 4.65 -7.56
C LEU A 30 -14.77 5.58 -6.36
N ASP A 31 -15.97 5.52 -5.79
CA ASP A 31 -16.33 6.27 -4.60
C ASP A 31 -15.43 5.90 -3.42
N ALA A 32 -15.17 4.60 -3.24
CA ALA A 32 -14.32 4.10 -2.17
C ALA A 32 -12.89 4.66 -2.25
N ARG A 33 -12.31 4.77 -3.46
CA ARG A 33 -11.00 5.40 -3.68
C ARG A 33 -11.02 6.89 -3.31
N GLU A 34 -12.06 7.60 -3.71
CA GLU A 34 -12.22 9.03 -3.40
C GLU A 34 -12.35 9.24 -1.89
N LEU A 35 -13.21 8.46 -1.22
CA LEU A 35 -13.42 8.51 0.22
C LEU A 35 -12.14 8.19 1.00
N LEU A 36 -11.37 7.19 0.53
CA LEU A 36 -10.09 6.81 1.13
C LEU A 36 -9.05 7.93 0.96
N ARG A 37 -8.96 8.53 -0.23
CA ARG A 37 -8.04 9.65 -0.50
C ARG A 37 -8.34 10.87 0.36
N ASN A 38 -9.60 11.09 0.70
CA ASN A 38 -10.04 12.14 1.61
C ASN A 38 -9.91 11.76 3.10
N GLY A 39 -9.53 10.52 3.42
CA GLY A 39 -9.43 10.02 4.79
C GLY A 39 -10.77 9.97 5.52
N LEU A 40 -11.87 9.77 4.79
CA LEU A 40 -13.22 9.65 5.33
C LEU A 40 -13.58 8.22 5.72
N VAL A 41 -12.95 7.24 5.08
CA VAL A 41 -13.11 5.80 5.33
C VAL A 41 -11.77 5.14 5.63
N GLU A 42 -11.83 4.03 6.36
CA GLU A 42 -10.73 3.16 6.71
C GLU A 42 -10.23 2.46 5.45
N ASP A 43 -8.95 2.07 5.47
CA ASP A 43 -8.31 1.38 4.35
C ASP A 43 -9.14 0.15 4.00
N TYR A 44 -9.84 0.23 2.86
CA TYR A 44 -10.74 -0.82 2.47
C TYR A 44 -9.94 -1.83 1.69
N THR A 45 -9.82 -3.03 2.27
CA THR A 45 -9.32 -4.18 1.55
C THR A 45 -10.38 -4.59 0.53
N VAL A 46 -10.46 -3.89 -0.61
CA VAL A 46 -10.61 -4.67 -1.83
C VAL A 46 -9.46 -5.63 -1.78
N LYS A 47 -9.68 -6.85 -2.24
CA LYS A 47 -8.61 -7.76 -2.62
C LYS A 47 -7.84 -7.15 -3.82
N ALA A 48 -7.37 -5.91 -3.69
CA ALA A 48 -6.29 -5.36 -4.45
C ALA A 48 -5.14 -6.31 -4.13
N ALA A 49 -4.76 -7.04 -5.17
CA ALA A 49 -3.63 -7.92 -5.19
C ALA A 49 -2.46 -7.32 -4.40
N GLU A 50 -1.72 -8.21 -3.74
CA GLU A 50 -0.37 -8.01 -3.19
C GLU A 50 0.21 -6.62 -3.49
N SER A 51 0.53 -5.89 -2.41
CA SER A 51 1.46 -4.77 -2.39
C SER A 51 2.37 -4.83 -3.62
N PRO A 52 2.27 -3.91 -4.60
CA PRO A 52 3.20 -3.94 -5.72
C PRO A 52 4.59 -3.78 -5.12
N GLU A 53 5.34 -4.87 -5.07
CA GLU A 53 6.75 -4.96 -4.68
C GLU A 53 7.57 -4.14 -5.69
N ASN A 54 7.38 -2.83 -5.70
CA ASN A 54 8.10 -1.96 -6.59
C ASN A 54 9.41 -1.60 -5.90
N LYS A 55 10.43 -2.40 -6.26
CA LYS A 55 11.86 -2.08 -6.26
C LYS A 55 12.56 -2.10 -4.90
N SER A 56 13.12 -3.25 -4.56
CA SER A 56 14.57 -3.26 -4.38
C SER A 56 15.16 -3.78 -5.69
N ALA A 57 15.91 -2.92 -6.39
CA ALA A 57 16.68 -3.34 -7.54
C ALA A 57 17.59 -4.52 -7.13
N PRO A 58 17.88 -5.48 -8.02
CA PRO A 58 19.01 -6.37 -7.77
C PRO A 58 20.23 -5.47 -7.59
N ASP A 59 20.84 -5.52 -6.40
CA ASP A 59 22.14 -4.91 -6.18
C ASP A 59 23.05 -5.43 -7.31
N PRO A 60 23.62 -4.58 -8.16
CA PRO A 60 24.48 -5.05 -9.23
C PRO A 60 25.69 -5.71 -8.56
N GLU A 61 25.68 -7.04 -8.54
CA GLU A 61 26.80 -7.87 -8.15
C GLU A 61 27.93 -7.61 -9.15
N ASN A 62 28.64 -6.50 -8.94
CA ASN A 62 29.81 -6.13 -9.71
C ASN A 62 30.84 -7.22 -9.45
N LYS A 63 30.93 -8.15 -10.39
CA LYS A 63 32.05 -9.06 -10.57
C LYS A 63 33.33 -8.24 -10.76
N SER A 64 33.89 -7.75 -9.67
CA SER A 64 35.31 -7.44 -9.54
C SER A 64 35.91 -8.42 -8.54
N ALA A 65 36.08 -9.66 -8.99
CA ALA A 65 37.20 -10.47 -8.50
C ALA A 65 38.50 -9.88 -9.06
N PRO A 66 39.67 -10.19 -8.48
CA PRO A 66 40.08 -10.11 -7.08
C PRO A 66 41.30 -9.15 -6.95
N LYS A 67 41.50 -8.48 -5.81
CA LYS A 67 42.83 -7.91 -5.49
C LYS A 67 43.56 -8.86 -4.52
N PRO A 68 44.81 -9.25 -4.83
CA PRO A 68 45.50 -10.32 -4.14
C PRO A 68 45.77 -9.93 -2.68
N SER A 69 45.47 -10.85 -1.77
CA SER A 69 45.93 -10.76 -0.38
C SER A 69 47.44 -10.95 -0.37
N THR A 70 48.18 -9.85 -0.24
CA THR A 70 49.58 -9.85 0.18
C THR A 70 49.66 -10.43 1.59
N LYS A 71 49.88 -11.75 1.69
CA LYS A 71 50.40 -12.40 2.90
C LYS A 71 51.81 -12.92 2.61
N LYS A 72 52.75 -12.19 3.22
CA LYS A 72 54.09 -12.60 3.69
C LYS A 72 54.60 -13.98 3.26
N LYS A 73 55.78 -13.99 2.63
CA LYS A 73 56.85 -14.91 3.03
C LYS A 73 57.85 -14.13 3.88
N ALA A 74 58.12 -14.65 5.07
CA ALA A 74 59.29 -14.34 5.87
C ALA A 74 60.43 -15.31 5.49
N GLU A 75 61.65 -14.91 5.84
CA GLU A 75 62.96 -15.61 5.70
C GLU A 75 63.56 -15.73 4.29
#